data_AF-A0A1N6Y080-F1
#
_entry.id   AF-A0A1N6Y080-F1
#
_cell.length_a   1.000
_cell.length_b   1.000
_cell.length_c   1.000
_cell.angle_alpha   90.00
_cell.angle_beta   90.00
_cell.angle_gamma   90.00
#
_symmetry.space_group_name_H-M   'P 1'
#
loop_
_entity.id
_entity.type
_entity.pdbx_description
1 polymer ?
#
loop_
_entity_poly.entity_id
_entity_poly.type
_entity_poly.pdbx_seq_one_letter_code
_entity_poly.pdbx_strand_id
1 'polypeptide(L)'
;MKTYFPLILLIICNLNLKAQQLQEFGTEIQVIVETGTKVYKYSAGFDSYCKIKDSIPIYATGKKYSRYLIKQGNCKGYIEDKSVQNEEFIKTQVANKIVAYKKEKIIQDSIAKIEYKKNCQYETNEIDDFNGKLRKYTDFYQVGDILSYLSIQLRNFGGNYSIVFDSAEDLGCASSYSHDKSFVQVKLENGDIVKFYHFGETDCGSFRLQGRLTSGEYNRLLKSPIDKIRLQGTSYYNDIEDIVYKEVFMDKLKCLKQ
;
A
#
# COMPACT_ATOMS: atom_id res chain seq x y z
N MET A 1 46.25 -8.43 28.04
CA MET A 1 45.61 -9.75 28.03
C MET A 1 44.10 -9.56 28.02
N LYS A 2 43.49 -9.45 26.83
CA LYS A 2 42.04 -9.56 26.62
C LYS A 2 41.88 -10.28 25.28
N THR A 3 41.37 -11.49 25.39
CA THR A 3 41.31 -12.52 24.35
C THR A 3 40.12 -12.27 23.43
N TYR A 4 40.39 -12.36 22.12
CA TYR A 4 39.40 -12.48 21.06
C TYR A 4 38.76 -13.88 21.11
N PHE A 5 37.44 -13.94 20.97
CA PHE A 5 36.70 -15.16 20.63
C PHE A 5 35.75 -14.81 19.49
N PRO A 6 35.92 -15.36 18.28
CA PRO A 6 34.91 -15.29 17.23
C PRO A 6 34.01 -16.52 17.35
N LEU A 7 32.71 -16.34 17.65
CA LEU A 7 31.75 -17.43 17.49
C LEU A 7 31.06 -17.29 16.12
N ILE A 8 31.56 -18.12 15.23
CA ILE A 8 31.05 -18.47 13.91
C ILE A 8 29.74 -19.28 14.06
N LEU A 9 28.85 -19.13 13.08
CA LEU A 9 27.71 -19.99 12.71
C LEU A 9 26.48 -20.06 13.65
N LEU A 10 25.42 -19.37 13.22
CA LEU A 10 24.05 -19.90 13.24
C LEU A 10 23.24 -19.27 12.09
N ILE A 11 23.73 -19.47 10.86
CA ILE A 11 22.91 -19.44 9.66
C ILE A 11 22.70 -20.90 9.29
N ILE A 12 21.56 -21.48 9.62
CA ILE A 12 20.85 -22.57 8.92
C ILE A 12 19.58 -22.84 9.75
N CYS A 13 18.45 -22.40 9.21
CA CYS A 13 17.15 -23.10 9.14
C CYS A 13 16.02 -22.08 8.94
N ASN A 14 16.06 -21.40 7.79
CA ASN A 14 14.83 -20.97 7.13
C ASN A 14 14.63 -21.89 5.92
N LEU A 15 14.40 -23.19 6.17
CA LEU A 15 13.66 -24.03 5.23
C LEU A 15 12.20 -23.57 5.28
N ASN A 16 11.97 -22.39 4.71
CA ASN A 16 10.63 -21.89 4.46
C ASN A 16 10.00 -22.84 3.43
N LEU A 17 9.09 -23.69 3.91
CA LEU A 17 8.00 -24.27 3.14
C LEU A 17 7.06 -23.14 2.69
N LYS A 18 7.59 -22.16 1.94
CA LYS A 18 6.77 -21.21 1.21
C LYS A 18 6.16 -21.99 0.07
N ALA A 19 4.82 -22.07 0.03
CA ALA A 19 4.11 -22.31 -1.20
C ALA A 19 4.69 -21.34 -2.25
N GLN A 20 5.53 -21.84 -3.16
CA GLN A 20 6.18 -21.00 -4.15
C GLN A 20 5.09 -20.43 -5.04
N GLN A 21 4.78 -19.15 -4.85
CA GLN A 21 3.85 -18.41 -5.70
C GLN A 21 4.35 -18.46 -7.15
N LEU A 22 3.43 -18.43 -8.11
CA LEU A 22 3.78 -18.36 -9.52
C LEU A 22 4.65 -17.13 -9.75
N GLN A 23 5.85 -17.33 -10.28
CA GLN A 23 6.74 -16.27 -10.67
C GLN A 23 6.43 -15.88 -12.12
N GLU A 24 5.65 -14.82 -12.29
CA GLU A 24 5.36 -14.27 -13.62
C GLU A 24 6.59 -13.57 -14.21
N PHE A 25 6.76 -13.68 -15.52
CA PHE A 25 7.88 -13.08 -16.24
C PHE A 25 7.58 -11.66 -16.74
N GLY A 26 6.33 -11.20 -16.66
CA GLY A 26 5.88 -9.92 -17.21
C GLY A 26 5.78 -9.87 -18.74
N THR A 27 6.55 -10.70 -19.45
CA THR A 27 6.50 -10.89 -20.90
C THR A 27 6.73 -12.35 -21.28
N GLU A 28 6.28 -12.72 -22.48
CA GLU A 28 6.52 -14.06 -23.04
C GLU A 28 8.01 -14.32 -23.30
N ILE A 29 8.50 -15.49 -22.91
CA ILE A 29 9.88 -15.96 -23.14
C ILE A 29 9.81 -17.15 -24.07
N GLN A 30 10.51 -17.05 -25.20
CA GLN A 30 10.64 -18.16 -26.12
C GLN A 30 11.49 -19.28 -25.47
N VAL A 31 10.93 -20.47 -25.36
CA VAL A 31 11.59 -21.69 -24.89
C VAL A 31 11.47 -22.74 -25.97
N ILE A 32 12.53 -23.51 -26.20
CA ILE A 32 12.51 -24.65 -27.12
C ILE A 32 12.29 -25.89 -26.26
N VAL A 33 11.32 -26.71 -26.65
CA VAL A 33 10.96 -27.92 -25.90
C VAL A 33 11.19 -29.18 -26.71
N GLU A 34 11.47 -30.27 -26.02
CA GLU A 34 11.58 -31.59 -26.65
C GLU A 34 10.24 -32.04 -27.24
N THR A 35 10.30 -32.64 -28.43
CA THR A 35 9.14 -33.28 -29.05
C THR A 35 8.51 -34.30 -28.11
N GLY A 36 7.18 -34.26 -27.97
CA GLY A 36 6.43 -35.14 -27.08
C GLY A 36 6.31 -34.66 -25.64
N THR A 37 6.85 -33.48 -25.31
CA THR A 37 6.73 -32.88 -23.97
C THR A 37 5.26 -32.79 -23.53
N LYS A 38 4.96 -33.36 -22.36
CA LYS A 38 3.63 -33.30 -21.75
C LYS A 38 3.40 -31.93 -21.12
N VAL A 39 2.19 -31.41 -21.32
CA VAL A 39 1.73 -30.19 -20.66
C VAL A 39 0.67 -30.56 -19.63
N TYR A 40 0.89 -30.10 -18.41
CA TYR A 40 0.07 -30.40 -17.24
C TYR A 40 -0.87 -29.24 -16.94
N LYS A 41 -2.12 -29.52 -16.54
CA LYS A 41 -3.04 -28.45 -16.13
C LYS A 41 -2.54 -27.72 -14.87
N TYR A 42 -1.90 -28.47 -13.96
CA TYR A 42 -1.50 -27.98 -12.65
C TYR A 42 0.02 -27.96 -12.47
N SER A 43 0.53 -26.98 -11.71
CA SER A 43 1.96 -26.82 -11.43
C SER A 43 2.57 -28.00 -10.65
N ALA A 44 1.74 -28.79 -9.98
CA ALA A 44 2.15 -29.98 -9.25
C ALA A 44 2.55 -31.15 -10.18
N GLY A 45 2.18 -31.10 -11.46
CA GLY A 45 2.52 -32.16 -12.44
C GLY A 45 1.49 -33.27 -12.56
N PHE A 46 0.25 -33.03 -12.12
CA PHE A 46 -0.88 -33.95 -12.32
C PHE A 46 -1.73 -33.53 -13.52
N ASP A 47 -2.43 -34.49 -14.13
CA ASP A 47 -3.40 -34.28 -15.22
C ASP A 47 -2.80 -33.63 -16.48
N SER A 48 -1.99 -34.41 -17.21
CA SER A 48 -1.50 -34.02 -18.54
C SER A 48 -2.62 -34.16 -19.56
N TYR A 49 -2.87 -33.11 -20.33
CA TYR A 49 -4.02 -33.07 -21.25
C TYR A 49 -3.63 -32.71 -22.69
N CYS A 50 -2.38 -32.30 -22.89
CA CYS A 50 -1.83 -32.08 -24.23
C CYS A 50 -0.33 -32.42 -24.27
N LYS A 51 0.17 -32.58 -25.49
CA LYS A 51 1.58 -32.83 -25.79
C LYS A 51 2.04 -31.87 -26.88
N ILE A 52 3.26 -31.36 -26.74
CA ILE A 52 3.90 -30.56 -27.78
C ILE A 52 4.39 -31.51 -28.87
N LYS A 53 3.95 -31.30 -30.11
CA LYS A 53 4.14 -32.28 -31.20
C LYS A 53 5.46 -32.14 -31.95
N ASP A 54 6.09 -30.96 -31.93
CA ASP A 54 7.37 -30.71 -32.57
C ASP A 54 8.25 -29.84 -31.66
N SER A 55 9.58 -29.83 -31.89
CA SER A 55 10.52 -28.91 -31.22
C SER A 55 10.38 -27.47 -31.75
N ILE A 56 9.18 -26.94 -31.62
CA ILE A 56 8.82 -25.56 -31.97
C ILE A 56 9.18 -24.67 -30.80
N PRO A 57 9.67 -23.44 -31.04
CA PRO A 57 9.69 -22.44 -30.01
C PRO A 57 8.28 -22.17 -29.48
N ILE A 58 8.12 -22.24 -28.16
CA ILE A 58 6.88 -21.93 -27.45
C ILE A 58 7.12 -20.79 -26.47
N TYR A 59 6.06 -20.13 -26.02
CA TYR A 59 6.17 -18.98 -25.12
C TYR A 59 5.80 -19.35 -23.69
N ALA A 60 6.75 -19.12 -22.78
CA ALA A 60 6.56 -19.23 -21.34
C ALA A 60 6.23 -17.87 -20.74
N THR A 61 5.23 -17.80 -19.86
CA THR A 61 4.77 -16.57 -19.20
C THR A 61 5.09 -16.52 -17.71
N GLY A 62 5.48 -17.65 -17.12
CA GLY A 62 5.89 -17.72 -15.72
C GLY A 62 6.52 -19.05 -15.36
N LYS A 63 6.95 -19.18 -14.11
CA LYS A 63 7.51 -20.40 -13.53
C LYS A 63 6.94 -20.66 -12.14
N LYS A 64 6.61 -21.91 -11.83
CA LYS A 64 6.22 -22.34 -10.49
C LYS A 64 6.86 -23.69 -10.20
N TYR A 65 7.59 -23.80 -9.09
CA TYR A 65 8.48 -24.94 -8.83
C TYR A 65 9.45 -25.17 -10.00
N SER A 66 9.72 -26.43 -10.35
CA SER A 66 10.51 -26.84 -11.51
C SER A 66 9.72 -26.84 -12.83
N ARG A 67 8.72 -25.96 -12.99
CA ARG A 67 7.84 -25.97 -14.18
C ARG A 67 7.55 -24.59 -14.75
N TYR A 68 7.64 -24.48 -16.07
CA TYR A 68 7.28 -23.27 -16.82
C TYR A 68 5.79 -23.29 -17.19
N LEU A 69 5.09 -22.19 -16.94
CA LEU A 69 3.75 -21.94 -17.45
C LEU A 69 3.86 -21.47 -18.90
N ILE A 70 3.24 -22.17 -19.82
CA ILE A 70 3.27 -21.91 -21.27
C ILE A 70 1.87 -21.68 -21.83
N LYS A 71 1.81 -21.05 -23.01
CA LYS A 71 0.59 -20.98 -23.83
C LYS A 71 0.94 -21.18 -25.29
N GLN A 72 0.37 -22.21 -25.92
CA GLN A 72 0.50 -22.47 -27.37
C GLN A 72 -0.80 -23.02 -27.92
N GLY A 73 -1.54 -22.22 -28.71
CA GLY A 73 -2.86 -22.59 -29.20
C GLY A 73 -3.81 -22.96 -28.03
N ASN A 74 -4.36 -24.18 -28.06
CA ASN A 74 -5.23 -24.70 -27.01
C ASN A 74 -4.46 -25.34 -25.83
N CYS A 75 -3.13 -25.37 -25.87
CA CYS A 75 -2.26 -25.94 -24.84
C CYS A 75 -1.80 -24.82 -23.89
N LYS A 76 -2.48 -24.63 -22.76
CA LYS A 76 -2.08 -23.70 -21.68
C LYS A 76 -1.82 -24.46 -20.38
N GLY A 77 -0.57 -24.54 -19.93
CA GLY A 77 -0.27 -25.31 -18.73
C GLY A 77 1.20 -25.33 -18.39
N TYR A 78 1.60 -26.30 -17.59
CA TYR A 78 2.93 -26.40 -17.04
C TYR A 78 3.74 -27.47 -17.77
N ILE A 79 4.99 -27.15 -18.12
CA ILE A 79 5.99 -28.11 -18.61
C ILE A 79 7.13 -28.21 -17.63
N GLU A 80 7.81 -29.35 -17.58
CA GLU A 80 8.98 -29.52 -16.70
C GLU A 80 10.19 -28.75 -17.23
N ASP A 81 10.98 -28.19 -16.32
CA ASP A 81 12.19 -27.44 -16.67
C ASP A 81 13.22 -28.28 -17.44
N LYS A 82 13.36 -29.56 -17.08
CA LYS A 82 14.19 -30.53 -17.81
C LYS A 82 13.78 -30.79 -19.26
N SER A 83 12.54 -30.47 -19.62
CA SER A 83 12.04 -30.61 -21.00
C SER A 83 12.37 -29.41 -21.88
N VAL A 84 12.98 -28.36 -21.32
CA VAL A 84 13.41 -27.16 -22.01
C VAL A 84 14.87 -27.32 -22.46
N GLN A 85 15.10 -27.19 -23.76
CA GLN A 85 16.44 -27.18 -24.34
C GLN A 85 17.17 -25.86 -24.01
N ASN A 86 18.50 -25.90 -23.94
CA ASN A 86 19.35 -24.74 -23.60
C ASN A 86 18.96 -24.09 -22.26
N GLU A 87 18.68 -24.92 -21.27
CA GLU A 87 18.13 -24.50 -19.97
C GLU A 87 18.94 -23.38 -19.30
N GLU A 88 20.27 -23.37 -19.42
CA GLU A 88 21.14 -22.35 -18.81
C GLU A 88 21.00 -20.96 -19.48
N PHE A 89 20.90 -20.93 -20.81
CA PHE A 89 20.60 -19.71 -21.55
C PHE A 89 19.19 -19.20 -21.19
N ILE A 90 18.21 -20.11 -21.11
CA ILE A 90 16.84 -19.77 -20.70
C ILE A 90 16.79 -19.27 -19.26
N LYS A 91 17.51 -19.89 -18.32
CA LYS A 91 17.63 -19.45 -16.92
C LYS A 91 18.14 -18.01 -16.85
N THR A 92 19.13 -17.66 -17.67
CA THR A 92 19.69 -16.30 -17.74
C THR A 92 18.69 -15.30 -18.31
N GLN A 93 18.02 -15.64 -19.42
CA GLN A 93 16.97 -14.80 -20.03
C GLN A 93 15.78 -14.57 -19.08
N VAL A 94 15.34 -15.63 -18.40
CA VAL A 94 14.29 -15.60 -17.38
C VAL A 94 14.70 -14.68 -16.23
N ALA A 95 15.91 -14.84 -15.68
CA ALA A 95 16.41 -13.99 -14.61
C ALA A 95 16.43 -12.51 -15.00
N ASN A 96 16.94 -12.18 -16.19
CA ASN A 96 17.00 -10.81 -16.69
C ASN A 96 15.61 -10.20 -16.87
N LYS A 97 14.65 -10.96 -17.43
CA LYS A 97 13.27 -10.48 -17.60
C LYS A 97 12.53 -10.31 -16.28
N ILE A 98 12.75 -11.19 -15.31
CA ILE A 98 12.20 -11.04 -13.96
C ILE A 98 12.72 -9.74 -13.31
N VAL A 99 14.01 -9.45 -13.45
CA VAL A 99 14.61 -8.22 -12.92
C VAL A 99 13.99 -7.00 -13.60
N ALA A 100 13.85 -7.03 -14.93
CA ALA A 100 13.20 -5.96 -15.69
C ALA A 100 11.74 -5.73 -15.26
N TYR A 101 10.93 -6.79 -15.18
CA TYR A 101 9.53 -6.73 -14.75
C TYR A 101 9.39 -6.17 -13.33
N LYS A 102 10.23 -6.63 -12.38
CA LYS A 102 10.22 -6.09 -11.01
C LYS A 102 10.56 -4.60 -11.00
N LYS A 103 11.54 -4.19 -11.81
CA LYS A 103 11.93 -2.78 -11.93
C LYS A 103 10.79 -1.94 -12.51
N GLU A 104 10.13 -2.40 -13.57
CA GLU A 104 8.97 -1.74 -14.16
C GLU A 104 7.82 -1.63 -13.16
N LYS A 105 7.51 -2.70 -12.42
CA LYS A 105 6.47 -2.68 -11.38
C LYS A 105 6.78 -1.66 -10.28
N ILE A 106 8.02 -1.60 -9.79
CA ILE A 106 8.44 -0.59 -8.81
C ILE A 106 8.24 0.83 -9.35
N ILE A 107 8.58 1.07 -10.62
CA ILE A 107 8.38 2.37 -11.27
C ILE A 107 6.89 2.70 -11.35
N GLN A 108 6.06 1.76 -11.78
CA GLN A 108 4.60 1.94 -11.86
C GLN A 108 3.99 2.22 -10.49
N ASP A 109 4.34 1.45 -9.46
CA ASP A 109 3.88 1.67 -8.09
C ASP A 109 4.31 3.05 -7.58
N SER A 110 5.51 3.50 -7.95
CA SER A 110 6.02 4.84 -7.61
C SER A 110 5.25 5.96 -8.32
N ILE A 111 4.94 5.79 -9.61
CA ILE A 111 4.14 6.73 -10.40
C ILE A 111 2.72 6.81 -9.81
N ALA A 112 2.08 5.67 -9.56
CA ALA A 112 0.76 5.60 -8.96
C ALA A 112 0.72 6.31 -7.60
N LYS A 113 1.75 6.13 -6.76
CA LYS A 113 1.89 6.86 -5.49
C LYS A 113 2.01 8.38 -5.71
N ILE A 114 2.82 8.83 -6.67
CA ILE A 114 2.98 10.26 -7.00
C ILE A 114 1.66 10.85 -7.50
N GLU A 115 0.96 10.16 -8.40
CA GLU A 115 -0.33 10.58 -8.92
C GLU A 115 -1.39 10.65 -7.83
N TYR A 116 -1.45 9.62 -6.98
CA TYR A 116 -2.32 9.61 -5.80
C TYR A 116 -2.03 10.83 -4.93
N LYS A 117 -0.77 11.16 -4.63
CA LYS A 117 -0.39 12.35 -3.85
C LYS A 117 -0.78 13.66 -4.56
N LYS A 118 -0.60 13.75 -5.88
CA LYS A 118 -0.86 14.96 -6.66
C LYS A 118 -2.35 15.30 -6.79
N ASN A 119 -3.20 14.29 -6.97
CA ASN A 119 -4.61 14.45 -7.31
C ASN A 119 -5.53 14.49 -6.08
N CYS A 120 -6.66 15.18 -6.21
CA CYS A 120 -7.69 15.20 -5.16
C CYS A 120 -8.78 14.18 -5.50
N GLN A 121 -9.10 13.32 -4.53
CA GLN A 121 -10.20 12.37 -4.61
C GLN A 121 -11.23 12.75 -3.55
N TYR A 122 -12.51 12.55 -3.87
CA TYR A 122 -13.63 13.09 -3.11
C TYR A 122 -14.71 12.04 -2.87
N GLU A 123 -15.07 11.88 -1.59
CA GLU A 123 -16.28 11.16 -1.18
C GLU A 123 -17.52 11.95 -1.61
N THR A 124 -17.43 13.28 -1.53
CA THR A 124 -18.50 14.18 -1.97
C THR A 124 -17.90 15.48 -2.50
N ASN A 125 -18.44 15.97 -3.61
CA ASN A 125 -18.07 17.26 -4.18
C ASN A 125 -19.26 17.82 -4.96
N GLU A 126 -20.24 18.34 -4.24
CA GLU A 126 -21.52 18.78 -4.81
C GLU A 126 -22.04 20.04 -4.11
N ILE A 127 -23.01 20.69 -4.75
CA ILE A 127 -23.82 21.71 -4.09
C ILE A 127 -24.98 21.00 -3.42
N ASP A 128 -25.16 21.20 -2.12
CA ASP A 128 -26.29 20.66 -1.37
C ASP A 128 -27.59 21.35 -1.82
N ASP A 129 -28.51 20.59 -2.39
CA ASP A 129 -29.75 21.12 -2.97
C ASP A 129 -30.69 21.78 -1.95
N PHE A 130 -30.59 21.45 -0.67
CA PHE A 130 -31.46 22.03 0.36
C PHE A 130 -30.98 23.41 0.82
N ASN A 131 -29.68 23.62 0.90
CA ASN A 131 -29.10 24.84 1.48
C ASN A 131 -28.18 25.62 0.53
N GLY A 132 -27.95 25.12 -0.69
CA GLY A 132 -27.12 25.75 -1.72
C GLY A 132 -25.63 25.82 -1.40
N LYS A 133 -25.16 25.14 -0.33
CA LYS A 133 -23.77 25.19 0.09
C LYS A 133 -22.96 24.10 -0.60
N LEU A 134 -21.73 24.45 -0.98
CA LEU A 134 -20.74 23.48 -1.42
C LEU A 134 -20.44 22.50 -0.27
N ARG A 135 -20.64 21.21 -0.53
CA ARG A 135 -20.26 20.09 0.31
C ARG A 135 -19.12 19.34 -0.38
N LYS A 136 -17.89 19.58 0.08
CA LYS A 136 -16.67 19.05 -0.54
C LYS A 136 -15.82 18.32 0.50
N TYR A 137 -15.88 17.00 0.49
CA TYR A 137 -15.20 16.09 1.41
C TYR A 137 -14.26 15.19 0.62
N THR A 138 -12.99 15.14 1.01
CA THR A 138 -12.04 14.23 0.37
C THR A 138 -12.35 12.78 0.71
N ASP A 139 -11.77 11.83 0.00
CA ASP A 139 -11.63 10.48 0.55
C ASP A 139 -10.79 10.53 1.85
N PHE A 140 -10.90 9.47 2.66
CA PHE A 140 -10.00 9.26 3.79
C PHE A 140 -8.60 8.88 3.29
N TYR A 141 -7.61 9.69 3.62
CA TYR A 141 -6.21 9.42 3.34
C TYR A 141 -5.61 8.61 4.49
N GLN A 142 -5.05 7.44 4.21
CA GLN A 142 -4.31 6.67 5.20
C GLN A 142 -3.00 7.39 5.55
N VAL A 143 -2.81 7.72 6.83
CA VAL A 143 -1.67 8.50 7.34
C VAL A 143 -0.81 7.69 8.30
N GLY A 144 -1.43 6.88 9.16
CA GLY A 144 -0.76 5.90 9.98
C GLY A 144 -0.44 4.62 9.21
N ASP A 145 0.44 3.79 9.75
CA ASP A 145 0.71 2.45 9.25
C ASP A 145 -0.52 1.51 9.39
N ILE A 146 -0.32 0.23 9.03
CA ILE A 146 -1.39 -0.78 9.09
C ILE A 146 -1.82 -1.14 10.52
N LEU A 147 -1.05 -0.75 11.54
CA LEU A 147 -1.37 -1.07 12.93
C LEU A 147 -2.15 0.07 13.60
N SER A 148 -1.78 1.31 13.31
CA SER A 148 -2.42 2.51 13.89
C SER A 148 -3.76 2.88 13.24
N TYR A 149 -4.04 2.39 12.03
CA TYR A 149 -5.27 2.64 11.26
C TYR A 149 -5.70 4.12 11.22
N LEU A 150 -4.77 5.06 11.33
CA LEU A 150 -5.10 6.48 11.31
C LEU A 150 -5.33 6.95 9.88
N SER A 151 -6.52 7.46 9.63
CA SER A 151 -6.89 8.12 8.38
C SER A 151 -7.37 9.55 8.62
N ILE A 152 -7.21 10.39 7.60
CA ILE A 152 -7.56 11.81 7.64
C ILE A 152 -8.46 12.16 6.47
N GLN A 153 -9.59 12.79 6.75
CA GLN A 153 -10.47 13.40 5.75
C GLN A 153 -10.48 14.92 5.90
N LEU A 154 -10.40 15.62 4.78
CA LEU A 154 -10.48 17.08 4.72
C LEU A 154 -11.88 17.49 4.23
N ARG A 155 -12.51 18.43 4.92
CA ARG A 155 -13.88 18.86 4.62
C ARG A 155 -13.99 20.37 4.41
N ASN A 156 -14.80 20.77 3.44
CA ASN A 156 -15.32 22.12 3.24
C ASN A 156 -16.85 22.05 3.15
N PHE A 157 -17.53 22.74 4.06
CA PHE A 157 -18.98 22.92 4.01
C PHE A 157 -19.33 24.40 4.01
N GLY A 158 -19.71 24.93 2.85
CA GLY A 158 -20.07 26.34 2.67
C GLY A 158 -18.98 27.31 3.13
N GLY A 159 -17.70 26.99 2.89
CA GLY A 159 -16.54 27.79 3.29
C GLY A 159 -16.00 27.49 4.69
N ASN A 160 -16.69 26.65 5.48
CA ASN A 160 -16.19 26.20 6.77
C ASN A 160 -15.32 24.96 6.59
N TYR A 161 -14.04 25.08 6.96
CA TYR A 161 -13.08 23.99 6.84
C TYR A 161 -12.98 23.18 8.14
N SER A 162 -12.91 21.86 8.00
CA SER A 162 -12.63 20.95 9.10
C SER A 162 -11.79 19.76 8.67
N ILE A 163 -11.14 19.14 9.62
CA ILE A 163 -10.38 17.90 9.46
C ILE A 163 -11.04 16.83 10.33
N VAL A 164 -11.22 15.64 9.78
CA VAL A 164 -11.62 14.46 10.54
C VAL A 164 -10.41 13.56 10.67
N PHE A 165 -10.09 13.19 11.91
CA PHE A 165 -9.14 12.15 12.25
C PHE A 165 -9.94 10.91 12.65
N ASP A 166 -9.68 9.79 12.00
CA ASP A 166 -10.40 8.53 12.22
C ASP A 166 -9.39 7.43 12.49
N SER A 167 -9.57 6.71 13.59
CA SER A 167 -8.71 5.62 14.04
C SER A 167 -9.54 4.52 14.68
N ALA A 168 -9.10 3.27 14.51
CA ALA A 168 -9.75 2.11 15.10
C ALA A 168 -9.49 1.97 16.62
N GLU A 169 -8.63 2.81 17.20
CA GLU A 169 -8.27 2.78 18.62
C GLU A 169 -9.45 3.18 19.52
N ASP A 170 -9.64 2.46 20.63
CA ASP A 170 -10.58 2.83 21.68
C ASP A 170 -9.87 3.70 22.73
N LEU A 171 -10.11 5.02 22.64
CA LEU A 171 -9.53 6.01 23.56
C LEU A 171 -10.56 6.55 24.56
N GLY A 172 -11.69 5.84 24.72
CA GLY A 172 -12.90 6.32 25.38
C GLY A 172 -13.82 7.02 24.37
N CYS A 173 -14.12 8.30 24.61
CA CYS A 173 -14.92 9.11 23.71
C CYS A 173 -14.11 10.25 23.08
N ALA A 174 -14.51 10.69 21.89
CA ALA A 174 -14.19 11.99 21.33
C ALA A 174 -15.24 13.00 21.83
N SER A 175 -14.97 13.67 22.95
CA SER A 175 -15.88 14.63 23.60
C SER A 175 -15.59 16.07 23.18
N SER A 176 -16.65 16.86 22.95
CA SER A 176 -16.57 18.31 22.73
C SER A 176 -16.80 19.13 24.01
N TYR A 177 -17.17 18.50 25.13
CA TYR A 177 -17.42 19.21 26.40
C TYR A 177 -16.14 19.75 27.00
N SER A 178 -16.24 20.89 27.70
CA SER A 178 -15.07 21.64 28.16
C SER A 178 -14.23 20.93 29.24
N HIS A 179 -14.85 20.06 30.05
CA HIS A 179 -14.20 19.42 31.20
C HIS A 179 -13.47 18.12 30.84
N ASP A 180 -13.74 17.54 29.66
CA ASP A 180 -13.14 16.30 29.17
C ASP A 180 -12.80 16.37 27.67
N LYS A 181 -12.52 17.59 27.18
CA LYS A 181 -12.41 17.88 25.75
C LYS A 181 -11.32 17.08 25.07
N SER A 182 -11.72 16.24 24.13
CA SER A 182 -10.81 15.46 23.29
C SER A 182 -10.11 16.32 22.26
N PHE A 183 -8.91 15.91 21.87
CA PHE A 183 -8.11 16.63 20.90
C PHE A 183 -7.17 15.73 20.09
N VAL A 184 -6.71 16.27 18.96
CA VAL A 184 -5.58 15.75 18.21
C VAL A 184 -4.47 16.80 18.21
N GLN A 185 -3.22 16.39 18.45
CA GLN A 185 -2.05 17.23 18.24
C GLN A 185 -1.20 16.66 17.11
N VAL A 186 -0.91 17.49 16.12
CA VAL A 186 -0.02 17.18 15.01
C VAL A 186 1.30 17.90 15.27
N LYS A 187 2.35 17.13 15.55
CA LYS A 187 3.72 17.66 15.62
C LYS A 187 4.34 17.58 14.22
N LEU A 188 4.90 18.68 13.75
CA LEU A 188 5.58 18.77 12.47
C LEU A 188 7.09 18.64 12.65
N GLU A 189 7.80 18.20 11.60
CA GLU A 189 9.26 18.01 11.63
C GLU A 189 10.04 19.32 11.90
N ASN A 190 9.46 20.48 11.57
CA ASN A 190 10.01 21.80 11.92
C ASN A 190 9.79 22.20 13.41
N GLY A 191 9.23 21.31 14.23
CA GLY A 191 8.96 21.52 15.65
C GLY A 191 7.62 22.21 15.97
N ASP A 192 6.86 22.64 14.97
CA ASP A 192 5.56 23.27 15.18
C ASP A 192 4.50 22.24 15.64
N ILE A 193 3.57 22.65 16.51
CA ILE A 193 2.51 21.78 17.05
C ILE A 193 1.13 22.39 16.80
N VAL A 194 0.35 21.77 15.92
CA VAL A 194 -1.02 22.18 15.60
C VAL A 194 -2.00 21.33 16.42
N LYS A 195 -2.91 21.96 17.17
CA LYS A 195 -3.85 21.27 18.07
C LYS A 195 -5.29 21.50 17.63
N PHE A 196 -6.01 20.40 17.39
CA PHE A 196 -7.41 20.39 17.00
C PHE A 196 -8.26 19.86 18.15
N TYR A 197 -9.21 20.66 18.62
CA TYR A 197 -10.20 20.20 19.58
C TYR A 197 -11.44 19.68 18.88
N HIS A 198 -12.06 18.64 19.45
CA HIS A 198 -13.33 18.15 18.95
C HIS A 198 -14.42 19.23 19.05
N PHE A 199 -15.26 19.33 18.03
CA PHE A 199 -16.41 20.24 18.02
C PHE A 199 -17.74 19.59 17.60
N GLY A 200 -17.73 18.27 17.36
CA GLY A 200 -18.93 17.51 17.00
C GLY A 200 -19.69 16.98 18.20
N GLU A 201 -20.64 16.08 17.91
CA GLU A 201 -21.30 15.25 18.93
C GLU A 201 -20.31 14.26 19.53
N THR A 202 -20.49 13.95 20.81
CA THR A 202 -19.63 12.97 21.49
C THR A 202 -19.80 11.58 20.86
N ASP A 203 -18.70 11.02 20.38
CA ASP A 203 -18.63 9.69 19.79
C ASP A 203 -17.74 8.78 20.64
N CYS A 204 -18.17 7.55 20.92
CA CYS A 204 -17.48 6.64 21.84
C CYS A 204 -17.19 5.29 21.18
N GLY A 205 -16.06 4.67 21.55
CA GLY A 205 -15.54 3.47 20.88
C GLY A 205 -14.40 3.85 19.95
N SER A 206 -14.53 3.60 18.64
CA SER A 206 -13.48 4.00 17.68
C SER A 206 -13.24 5.50 17.69
N PHE A 207 -11.99 5.92 17.86
CA PHE A 207 -11.66 7.33 17.96
C PHE A 207 -11.90 8.08 16.64
N ARG A 208 -12.94 8.91 16.62
CA ARG A 208 -13.26 9.81 15.50
C ARG A 208 -13.39 11.24 15.98
N LEU A 209 -12.42 12.08 15.61
CA LEU A 209 -12.39 13.49 16.02
C LEU A 209 -12.52 14.41 14.81
N GLN A 210 -13.58 15.22 14.82
CA GLN A 210 -13.71 16.37 13.91
C GLN A 210 -13.17 17.66 14.56
N GLY A 211 -12.15 18.26 13.93
CA GLY A 211 -11.48 19.49 14.36
C GLY A 211 -11.69 20.64 13.37
N ARG A 212 -11.90 21.86 13.86
CA ARG A 212 -12.03 23.05 13.00
C ARG A 212 -10.67 23.39 12.39
N LEU A 213 -10.64 23.76 11.12
CA LEU A 213 -9.43 24.17 10.42
C LEU A 213 -9.47 25.67 10.12
N THR A 214 -8.79 26.45 10.94
CA THR A 214 -8.62 27.89 10.72
C THR A 214 -7.57 28.16 9.64
N SER A 215 -7.57 29.38 9.09
CA SER A 215 -6.54 29.80 8.13
C SER A 215 -5.13 29.79 8.74
N GLY A 216 -5.00 30.05 10.05
CA GLY A 216 -3.72 29.97 10.76
C GLY A 216 -3.18 28.54 10.81
N GLU A 217 -4.02 27.57 11.18
CA GLU A 217 -3.67 26.14 11.21
C GLU A 217 -3.40 25.61 9.80
N TYR A 218 -4.23 25.99 8.82
CA TYR A 218 -4.03 25.68 7.40
C TYR A 218 -2.62 26.06 6.94
N ASN A 219 -2.21 27.31 7.21
CA ASN A 219 -0.91 27.81 6.79
C ASN A 219 0.25 27.15 7.55
N ARG A 220 0.05 26.71 8.79
CA ARG A 220 1.07 26.01 9.58
C ARG A 220 1.29 24.58 9.07
N LEU A 221 0.21 23.86 8.80
CA LEU A 221 0.24 22.48 8.28
C LEU A 221 0.88 22.37 6.88
N LEU A 222 0.92 23.46 6.11
CA LEU A 222 1.62 23.49 4.81
C LEU A 222 3.15 23.65 4.92
N LYS A 223 3.69 23.99 6.09
CA LYS A 223 5.11 24.38 6.22
C LYS A 223 6.07 23.21 6.32
N SER A 224 5.61 22.05 6.79
CA SER A 224 6.48 20.94 7.14
C SER A 224 5.70 19.63 7.14
N PRO A 225 6.36 18.50 6.81
CA PRO A 225 5.78 17.18 7.00
C PRO A 225 5.46 16.90 8.47
N ILE A 226 4.60 15.92 8.69
CA ILE A 226 4.25 15.40 10.01
C ILE A 226 5.43 14.61 10.58
N ASP A 227 5.80 14.92 11.83
CA ASP A 227 6.70 14.12 12.66
C ASP A 227 5.89 13.00 13.34
N LYS A 228 4.90 13.38 14.17
CA LYS A 228 4.00 12.44 14.85
C LYS A 228 2.65 13.06 15.19
N ILE A 229 1.68 12.21 15.51
CA ILE A 229 0.32 12.62 15.86
C ILE A 229 -0.07 12.03 17.21
N ARG A 230 -0.57 12.86 18.13
CA ARG A 230 -1.23 12.42 19.36
C ARG A 230 -2.73 12.46 19.19
N LEU A 231 -3.40 11.34 19.45
CA LEU A 231 -4.84 11.23 19.62
C LEU A 231 -5.16 11.21 21.11
N GLN A 232 -6.03 12.10 21.58
CA GLN A 232 -6.46 12.16 22.99
C GLN A 232 -7.97 12.03 23.07
N GLY A 233 -8.45 10.89 23.57
CA GLY A 233 -9.83 10.69 23.97
C GLY A 233 -10.06 11.08 25.44
N THR A 234 -11.27 10.84 25.93
CA THR A 234 -11.65 11.12 27.34
C THR A 234 -10.94 10.20 28.35
N SER A 235 -10.53 9.00 27.94
CA SER A 235 -9.93 8.00 28.85
C SER A 235 -8.44 7.80 28.58
N TYR A 236 -8.05 7.69 27.32
CA TYR A 236 -6.68 7.33 26.94
C TYR A 236 -6.15 8.25 25.83
N TYR A 237 -4.85 8.10 25.55
CA TYR A 237 -4.20 8.71 24.41
C TYR A 237 -3.36 7.68 23.66
N ASN A 238 -3.13 7.94 22.38
CA ASN A 238 -2.20 7.19 21.56
C ASN A 238 -1.27 8.15 20.80
N ASP A 239 0.02 7.86 20.81
CA ASP A 239 1.02 8.58 20.01
C ASP A 239 1.39 7.74 18.79
N ILE A 240 1.10 8.26 17.62
CA ILE A 240 1.39 7.62 16.34
C ILE A 240 2.66 8.26 15.79
N GLU A 241 3.76 7.51 15.87
CA GLU A 241 5.09 7.94 15.42
C GLU A 241 5.41 7.44 14.00
N ASP A 242 4.88 6.28 13.61
CA ASP A 242 5.07 5.70 12.27
C ASP A 242 4.07 6.26 11.25
N ILE A 243 4.37 7.47 10.77
CA ILE A 243 3.56 8.18 9.77
C ILE A 243 3.98 7.77 8.35
N VAL A 244 3.12 7.03 7.65
CA VAL A 244 3.39 6.55 6.27
C VAL A 244 3.17 7.61 5.20
N TYR A 245 2.34 8.63 5.49
CA TYR A 245 2.07 9.74 4.59
C TYR A 245 2.28 11.10 5.28
N LYS A 246 3.54 11.43 5.54
CA LYS A 246 3.94 12.64 6.27
C LYS A 246 3.54 13.95 5.60
N GLU A 247 3.49 13.99 4.27
CA GLU A 247 3.20 15.20 3.50
C GLU A 247 1.70 15.39 3.19
N VAL A 248 0.81 14.59 3.79
CA VAL A 248 -0.63 14.59 3.48
C VAL A 248 -1.24 15.99 3.51
N PHE A 249 -0.88 16.84 4.49
CA PHE A 249 -1.42 18.19 4.56
C PHE A 249 -0.88 19.09 3.44
N MET A 250 0.41 19.00 3.13
CA MET A 250 1.04 19.75 2.04
C MET A 250 0.41 19.40 0.69
N ASP A 251 0.17 18.12 0.48
CA ASP A 251 -0.37 17.61 -0.77
C ASP A 251 -1.87 17.86 -0.91
N LYS A 252 -2.64 17.73 0.19
CA LYS A 252 -4.11 17.61 0.15
C LYS A 252 -4.88 18.82 0.65
N LEU A 253 -4.28 19.73 1.43
CA LEU A 253 -5.01 20.93 1.87
C LEU A 253 -5.44 21.84 0.70
N LYS A 254 -4.77 21.75 -0.46
CA LYS A 254 -5.21 22.42 -1.69
C LYS A 254 -6.58 21.92 -2.19
N CYS A 255 -6.97 20.69 -1.85
CA CYS A 255 -8.23 20.08 -2.29
C CYS A 255 -9.48 20.75 -1.71
N LEU A 256 -9.33 21.56 -0.65
CA LEU A 256 -10.42 22.30 0.00
C LEU A 256 -10.78 23.62 -0.70
N LYS A 257 -9.87 24.15 -1.53
CA LYS A 257 -10.11 25.38 -2.28
C LYS A 257 -11.11 25.12 -3.41
N GLN A 258 -11.83 26.19 -3.81
CA GLN A 258 -12.67 26.19 -5.01
C GLN A 258 -11.80 26.11 -6.26
#